data_AF-A0A920IY32-F1
#
_entry.id   AF-A0A920IY32-F1
#
_cell.length_a   1.000
_cell.length_b   1.000
_cell.length_c   1.000
_cell.angle_alpha   90.00
_cell.angle_beta   90.00
_cell.angle_gamma   90.00
#
_symmetry.space_group_name_H-M   'P 1'
#
loop_
_entity.id
_entity.type
_entity.pdbx_description
1 polymer ?
#
loop_
_entity_poly.entity_id
_entity_poly.type
_entity_poly.pdbx_seq_one_letter_code
_entity_poly.pdbx_strand_id
1 'polypeptide(L)' 'MLISSDVPRFEFNSYGSRRGNHNIMVRGTFGNIRLRNQILDDEGDWTIHFPSGEKMGIFEASELYQKEETPLIVIAGKE' A
#
# COMPACT_ATOMS: atom_id res chain seq x y z
N MET A 1 -5.10 -4.47 11.79
CA MET A 1 -6.43 -4.01 11.35
C MET A 1 -7.44 -5.15 11.19
N LEU A 2 -7.17 -6.24 10.46
CA LEU A 2 -8.07 -7.42 10.52
C LEU A 2 -7.70 -8.37 11.66
N ILE A 3 -6.40 -8.54 11.92
CA ILE A 3 -5.88 -9.30 13.08
C ILE A 3 -6.19 -8.57 14.40
N SER A 4 -6.26 -7.23 14.38
CA SER A 4 -6.61 -6.42 15.56
C SER A 4 -8.12 -6.26 15.78
N SER A 5 -8.94 -6.76 14.86
CA SER A 5 -10.41 -6.75 14.95
C SER A 5 -10.97 -8.17 15.08
N ASP A 6 -10.13 -9.11 15.50
CA ASP A 6 -10.45 -10.53 15.74
C ASP A 6 -11.11 -11.25 14.54
N VAL A 7 -10.82 -10.79 13.32
CA VAL A 7 -11.32 -11.43 12.10
C VAL A 7 -10.40 -12.62 11.78
N PRO A 8 -10.92 -13.85 11.69
CA PRO A 8 -10.12 -15.01 11.33
C PRO A 8 -9.51 -14.87 9.93
N ARG A 9 -8.28 -15.38 9.74
CA ARG A 9 -7.55 -15.27 8.46
C ARG A 9 -8.31 -15.81 7.24
N PHE A 10 -9.17 -16.82 7.42
CA PHE A 10 -9.98 -17.39 6.34
C PHE A 10 -11.13 -16.48 5.90
N GLU A 11 -11.52 -15.49 6.72
CA GLU A 11 -12.54 -14.50 6.39
C GLU A 11 -11.96 -13.24 5.74
N PHE A 12 -10.65 -13.23 5.44
CA PHE A 12 -10.01 -12.06 4.85
C PHE A 12 -10.65 -11.72 3.49
N ASN A 13 -11.20 -12.72 2.79
CA ASN A 13 -11.93 -12.58 1.52
C ASN A 13 -11.14 -11.73 0.49
N SER A 14 -11.68 -11.52 -0.71
CA SER A 14 -11.02 -10.68 -1.71
C SER A 14 -11.22 -9.20 -1.40
N TYR A 15 -10.27 -8.33 -1.76
CA TYR A 15 -10.46 -6.86 -1.69
C TYR A 15 -11.76 -6.39 -2.37
N GLY A 16 -12.18 -7.10 -3.43
CA GLY A 16 -13.42 -6.83 -4.17
C GLY A 16 -14.71 -6.98 -3.36
N SER A 17 -14.73 -7.80 -2.30
CA SER A 17 -15.91 -7.96 -1.43
C SER A 17 -16.03 -6.88 -0.36
N ARG A 18 -14.99 -6.03 -0.18
CA ARG A 18 -14.92 -5.00 0.86
C ARG A 18 -14.89 -3.57 0.30
N ARG A 19 -15.34 -3.37 -0.94
CA ARG A 19 -15.41 -2.06 -1.64
C ARG A 19 -16.20 -0.97 -0.88
N GLY A 20 -17.04 -1.33 0.09
CA GLY A 20 -17.74 -0.40 0.98
C GLY A 20 -16.94 0.09 2.20
N ASN A 21 -15.74 -0.44 2.47
CA ASN A 21 -14.92 -0.04 3.62
C ASN A 21 -13.69 0.76 3.16
N HIS A 22 -13.78 2.08 3.28
CA HIS A 22 -12.72 3.02 2.87
C HIS A 22 -11.35 2.66 3.44
N ASN A 23 -11.26 2.32 4.74
CA ASN A 23 -10.00 2.01 5.42
C ASN A 23 -9.30 0.77 4.84
N ILE A 24 -10.08 -0.22 4.40
CA ILE A 24 -9.55 -1.45 3.78
C ILE A 24 -9.11 -1.17 2.34
N MET A 25 -9.86 -0.34 1.62
CA MET A 25 -9.58 -0.01 0.22
C MET A 25 -8.33 0.85 0.07
N VAL A 26 -8.12 1.85 0.94
CA VAL A 26 -6.89 2.67 0.92
C VAL A 26 -5.66 1.80 1.18
N ARG A 27 -5.71 0.91 2.17
CA ARG A 27 -4.63 -0.06 2.45
C ARG A 27 -4.42 -1.10 1.34
N GLY A 28 -5.43 -1.38 0.53
CA GLY A 28 -5.33 -2.27 -0.63
C GLY A 28 -4.79 -1.60 -1.90
N THR A 29 -4.64 -0.29 -1.89
CA THR A 29 -4.15 0.46 -3.05
C THR A 29 -2.66 0.17 -3.23
N PHE A 30 -2.29 -0.31 -4.41
CA PHE A 30 -0.96 -0.87 -4.70
C PHE A 30 -0.57 -2.15 -3.93
N GLY A 31 -1.50 -2.80 -3.20
CA GLY A 31 -1.25 -4.04 -2.44
C GLY A 31 -1.09 -5.32 -3.29
N ASN A 32 -0.71 -5.21 -4.56
CA ASN A 32 -0.56 -6.36 -5.45
C ASN A 32 0.85 -6.94 -5.32
N ILE A 33 0.95 -8.22 -4.97
CA ILE A 33 2.21 -8.94 -4.82
C ILE A 33 3.07 -9.01 -6.10
N ARG A 34 2.48 -8.72 -7.28
CA ARG A 34 3.17 -8.68 -8.58
C ARG A 34 3.45 -7.26 -9.07
N LEU A 35 3.18 -6.25 -8.26
CA LEU A 35 3.52 -4.87 -8.61
C LEU A 35 5.04 -4.74 -8.76
N ARG A 36 5.48 -4.06 -9.81
CA ARG A 36 6.89 -3.73 -10.05
C ARG A 36 7.08 -2.23 -9.92
N ASN A 37 7.69 -1.82 -8.82
CA ASN A 37 8.06 -0.44 -8.59
C ASN A 37 9.47 -0.20 -9.14
N GLN A 38 9.63 0.65 -10.16
CA GLN A 38 10.94 0.88 -10.83
C GLN A 38 12.01 1.53 -9.93
N ILE A 39 11.66 1.94 -8.71
CA ILE A 39 12.60 2.43 -7.70
C ILE A 39 13.33 1.27 -6.99
N LEU A 40 12.79 0.05 -7.08
CA LEU A 40 13.27 -1.15 -6.39
C LEU A 40 13.43 -2.32 -7.38
N ASP A 41 14.29 -3.27 -7.04
CA ASP A 41 14.46 -4.51 -7.83
C ASP A 41 13.44 -5.60 -7.46
N ASP A 42 12.76 -5.46 -6.31
CA ASP A 42 11.84 -6.46 -5.78
C ASP A 42 10.40 -6.31 -6.31
N GLU A 43 9.69 -7.42 -6.49
CA GLU A 43 8.23 -7.42 -6.71
C GLU A 43 7.47 -7.28 -5.39
N GLY A 44 6.35 -6.56 -5.43
CA GLY A 44 5.44 -6.39 -4.30
C GLY A 44 4.98 -4.96 -4.10
N ASP A 45 4.30 -4.73 -2.98
CA ASP A 45 3.73 -3.45 -2.57
C ASP A 45 4.73 -2.54 -1.85
N TRP A 46 6.00 -2.62 -2.25
CA TRP A 46 7.13 -1.92 -1.61
C TRP A 46 7.47 -0.60 -2.30
N THR A 47 7.94 0.37 -1.51
CA THR A 47 8.56 1.60 -1.99
C THR A 47 9.65 2.08 -1.04
N ILE A 48 10.32 3.16 -1.39
CA ILE A 48 11.26 3.87 -0.53
C ILE A 48 10.59 5.15 -0.04
N HIS A 49 10.63 5.40 1.27
CA HIS A 49 10.39 6.73 1.80
C HIS A 49 11.64 7.59 1.60
N PHE A 50 11.65 8.44 0.58
CA PHE A 50 12.86 9.14 0.15
C PHE A 50 13.56 9.98 1.25
N PRO A 51 12.84 10.70 2.13
CA PRO A 51 13.48 11.44 3.21
C PRO A 51 14.25 10.56 4.20
N SER A 52 13.73 9.37 4.57
CA SER A 52 14.41 8.46 5.50
C SER A 52 15.33 7.46 4.81
N GLY A 53 15.14 7.19 3.52
CA GLY A 53 15.84 6.14 2.77
C GLY A 53 15.36 4.73 3.09
N GLU A 54 14.31 4.58 3.90
CA GLU A 54 13.83 3.26 4.33
C GLU A 54 12.89 2.63 3.29
N LYS A 55 13.10 1.34 3.02
CA LYS A 55 12.17 0.51 2.26
C LYS A 55 11.00 0.09 3.16
N MET A 56 9.77 0.37 2.73
CA MET A 56 8.55 0.06 3.49
C MET A 56 7.35 -0.17 2.56
N GLY A 57 6.21 -0.54 3.12
CA GLY A 57 4.98 -0.70 2.33
C GLY A 57 4.52 0.64 1.75
N ILE A 58 3.94 0.64 0.54
CA ILE A 58 3.43 1.85 -0.12
C ILE A 58 2.42 2.60 0.76
N PHE A 59 1.55 1.86 1.46
CA PHE A 59 0.61 2.46 2.39
C PHE A 59 1.31 3.17 3.56
N GLU A 60 2.31 2.54 4.17
CA GLU A 60 3.06 3.12 5.29
C GLU A 60 3.81 4.39 4.86
N ALA A 61 4.47 4.34 3.70
CA ALA A 61 5.11 5.51 3.11
C ALA A 61 4.09 6.64 2.85
N SER A 62 2.89 6.31 2.35
CA SER A 62 1.84 7.31 2.13
C SER A 62 1.33 7.96 3.42
N GLU A 63 1.22 7.20 4.51
CA GLU A 63 0.85 7.73 5.83
C GLU A 63 1.94 8.64 6.40
N LEU A 64 3.23 8.32 6.18
CA LEU A 64 4.35 9.18 6.58
C LEU A 64 4.32 10.50 5.81
N TYR A 65 4.24 10.45 4.48
CA TYR A 65 4.18 11.66 3.67
C TYR A 65 2.95 12.53 3.97
N GLN A 66 1.81 11.91 4.33
CA GLN A 66 0.64 12.65 4.79
C GLN A 66 0.91 13.40 6.12
N LYS A 67 1.60 12.77 7.07
CA LYS A 67 2.01 13.43 8.34
C LYS A 67 3.03 14.52 8.12
N GLU A 68 3.89 14.37 7.12
CA GLU A 68 4.89 15.36 6.69
C GLU A 68 4.30 16.45 5.78
N GLU A 69 2.98 16.43 5.56
CA GLU A 69 2.25 17.36 4.68
C GLU A 69 2.87 17.46 3.27
N THR A 70 3.46 16.37 2.81
CA THR A 70 4.18 16.30 1.53
C THR A 70 3.26 15.71 0.46
N PRO A 71 2.99 16.44 -0.64
CA PRO A 71 2.12 15.96 -1.71
C PRO A 71 2.78 14.79 -2.47
N LEU A 72 1.95 13.86 -2.93
CA LEU A 72 2.40 12.66 -3.65
C LEU A 72 1.91 12.64 -5.10
N ILE A 73 2.74 12.07 -5.97
CA ILE A 73 2.42 11.75 -7.36
C ILE A 73 2.84 10.31 -7.68
N VAL A 74 2.26 9.73 -8.73
CA VAL A 74 2.67 8.43 -9.28
C VAL A 74 3.11 8.65 -10.72
N ILE A 75 4.25 8.07 -11.08
CA ILE A 75 4.76 8.03 -12.46
C ILE A 75 4.56 6.60 -12.96
N ALA A 76 3.92 6.46 -14.12
CA ALA A 76 3.65 5.17 -14.74
C ALA A 76 4.07 5.17 -16.21
N GLY A 77 4.41 3.99 -16.72
CA GLY A 77 4.74 3.77 -18.13
C GLY A 77 3.52 3.79 -19.05
N LYS A 78 3.78 3.50 -20.32
CA LYS A 78 2.73 3.29 -21.33
C LYS A 78 2.07 1.92 -21.13
N GLU A 79 0.81 1.80 -21.55
CA GLU A 79 0.06 0.54 -21.58
C GLU A 79 0.74 -0.51 -22.48
#